data_AF-A0A496V7H8-F1
#
_entry.id   AF-A0A496V7H8-F1
#
_cell.length_a   1.000
_cell.length_b   1.000
_cell.length_c   1.000
_cell.angle_alpha   90.00
_cell.angle_beta   90.00
_cell.angle_gamma   90.00
#
_symmetry.space_group_name_H-M   'P 1'
#
loop_
_entity.id
_entity.type
_entity.pdbx_description
1 polymer ?
#
loop_
_entity_poly.entity_id
_entity_poly.type
_entity_poly.pdbx_seq_one_letter_code
_entity_poly.pdbx_strand_id
1 'polypeptide(L)'
;MSSKIKFLLAGTLLLGCELSHSNDGVFYSEGGTLMPLLETTISLKKEILNLTRYQGNMMKVEVYFEFHNPAGIKEEIVGFVAPPPFYGDSETKEREYLEKAEQHPEITDFNVTVNGESLSYKVQRSFGKTGFKLIDRKFQINEFVYYFKVKFEKGTNIITHSYSYRGGIENATDQVYRYTLTTGKRWANSEISRFEMNINMGEKVYFFVPHSFWKNNQPITWEVIGSGIVEARPYLVDDYYVNVEKSFRMVKINKGTLRFQTERFKPDYDLAFGFLYFPPSYKHGLPDKWCDKCEESEEFLDFRLCEDDCELTGLSNRQLWLYRNYLFALHGYSFKNPDLRGIFTKFHWYEADKSVKNNVGILTEAEIKTLNAIRKEEMKRKKR
;
A
#
# COMPACT_ATOMS: atom_id res chain seq x y z
N MET A 1 -0.44 40.38 67.55
CA MET A 1 -1.53 40.57 66.57
C MET A 1 -1.08 40.02 65.22
N SER A 2 -1.76 38.95 64.77
CA SER A 2 -1.81 38.35 63.41
C SER A 2 -0.47 38.00 62.70
N SER A 3 0.03 36.75 62.65
CA SER A 3 -0.48 35.57 61.88
C SER A 3 -0.44 35.85 60.36
N LYS A 4 0.32 35.18 59.46
CA LYS A 4 0.58 33.74 59.18
C LYS A 4 1.87 33.61 58.32
N ILE A 5 2.89 32.79 58.67
CA ILE A 5 3.19 31.38 58.33
C ILE A 5 3.22 31.00 56.82
N LYS A 6 4.35 30.36 56.42
CA LYS A 6 4.63 29.33 55.36
C LYS A 6 5.44 29.87 54.16
N PHE A 7 6.76 29.69 54.04
CA PHE A 7 7.56 28.46 53.82
C PHE A 7 6.96 27.44 52.82
N LEU A 8 7.77 27.15 51.80
CA LEU A 8 7.71 26.06 50.81
C LEU A 8 6.49 25.98 49.88
N LEU A 9 6.72 26.32 48.61
CA LEU A 9 6.06 25.69 47.45
C LEU A 9 6.99 25.77 46.24
N ALA A 10 8.18 25.17 46.40
CA ALA A 10 8.94 24.62 45.27
C ALA A 10 8.51 23.15 45.15
N GLY A 11 7.40 22.93 44.45
CA GLY A 11 6.84 21.60 44.29
C GLY A 11 5.71 21.66 43.28
N THR A 12 5.80 20.79 42.28
CA THR A 12 4.80 20.49 41.25
C THR A 12 4.62 21.52 40.12
N LEU A 13 5.66 21.67 39.29
CA LEU A 13 5.45 21.77 37.84
C LEU A 13 5.41 20.33 37.30
N LEU A 14 4.29 19.67 37.52
CA LEU A 14 3.96 18.37 36.91
C LEU A 14 2.89 18.63 35.85
N LEU A 15 2.99 17.84 34.79
CA LEU A 15 1.97 17.60 33.76
C LEU A 15 1.94 18.60 32.62
N GLY A 16 2.91 18.38 31.74
CA GLY A 16 2.81 18.67 30.32
C GLY A 16 3.80 17.81 29.52
N CYS A 17 4.10 16.58 29.96
CA CYS A 17 4.56 15.59 28.99
C CYS A 17 3.33 15.31 28.13
N GLU A 18 3.20 16.04 27.04
CA GLU A 18 2.59 15.49 25.85
C GLU A 18 3.30 14.17 25.62
N LEU A 19 2.61 13.07 25.92
CA LEU A 19 2.89 11.80 25.30
C LEU A 19 2.69 12.05 23.80
N SER A 20 3.74 12.56 23.18
CA SER A 20 3.97 12.40 21.77
C SER A 20 4.12 10.90 21.60
N HIS A 21 2.99 10.22 21.40
CA HIS A 21 3.01 8.93 20.76
C HIS A 21 3.60 9.21 19.39
N SER A 22 4.88 8.88 19.21
CA SER A 22 5.37 8.59 17.88
C SER A 22 4.40 7.55 17.32
N ASN A 23 3.70 7.91 16.24
CA ASN A 23 3.03 6.92 15.41
C ASN A 23 4.15 6.13 14.72
N ASP A 24 4.72 5.18 15.46
CA ASP A 24 5.60 4.18 14.90
C ASP A 24 4.70 3.18 14.16
N GLY A 25 4.93 3.04 12.85
CA GLY A 25 4.03 2.32 11.94
C GLY A 25 3.61 0.91 12.41
N VAL A 26 2.43 0.49 11.98
CA VAL A 26 1.84 -0.83 12.26
C VAL A 26 1.98 -1.72 11.02
N PHE A 27 2.61 -2.88 11.17
CA PHE A 27 2.74 -3.91 10.16
C PHE A 27 1.98 -5.16 10.60
N TYR A 28 1.08 -5.68 9.75
CA TYR A 28 0.31 -6.87 10.07
C TYR A 28 0.90 -8.13 9.44
N SER A 29 1.09 -8.13 8.12
CA SER A 29 1.79 -9.23 7.45
C SER A 29 2.16 -8.86 6.02
N GLU A 30 2.93 -9.75 5.42
CA GLU A 30 3.12 -9.88 3.98
C GLU A 30 3.17 -11.37 3.66
N GLY A 31 3.01 -11.73 2.40
CA GLY A 31 3.38 -13.06 1.94
C GLY A 31 4.26 -12.97 0.72
N GLY A 32 4.69 -14.10 0.18
CA GLY A 32 5.67 -14.10 -0.90
C GLY A 32 5.61 -15.28 -1.84
N THR A 33 6.42 -15.18 -2.88
CA THR A 33 6.69 -16.24 -3.83
C THR A 33 7.20 -17.48 -3.08
N LEU A 34 6.69 -18.66 -3.45
CA LEU A 34 7.12 -19.94 -2.86
C LEU A 34 8.62 -20.15 -3.04
N MET A 35 9.25 -20.82 -2.07
CA MET A 35 10.65 -21.20 -2.13
C MET A 35 10.90 -22.65 -1.72
N PRO A 36 11.89 -23.33 -2.30
CA PRO A 36 12.26 -24.67 -1.89
C PRO A 36 13.07 -24.63 -0.59
N LEU A 37 12.96 -25.69 0.22
CA LEU A 37 13.75 -25.84 1.45
C LEU A 37 15.24 -26.02 1.16
N LEU A 38 15.54 -26.83 0.14
CA LEU A 38 16.90 -27.18 -0.29
C LEU A 38 17.13 -26.71 -1.72
N GLU A 39 18.39 -26.68 -2.14
CA GLU A 39 18.72 -26.48 -3.55
C GLU A 39 18.02 -27.52 -4.42
N THR A 40 17.54 -27.06 -5.57
CA THR A 40 16.63 -27.82 -6.41
C THR A 40 16.99 -27.70 -7.88
N THR A 41 16.55 -28.69 -8.65
CA THR A 41 16.58 -28.71 -10.12
C THR A 41 15.26 -28.22 -10.72
N ILE A 42 14.25 -27.97 -9.88
CA ILE A 42 12.94 -27.44 -10.26
C ILE A 42 13.07 -25.96 -10.58
N SER A 43 12.51 -25.54 -11.70
CA SER A 43 12.56 -24.14 -12.15
C SER A 43 11.19 -23.48 -12.11
N LEU A 44 11.14 -22.21 -11.69
CA LEU A 44 9.93 -21.40 -11.68
C LEU A 44 9.73 -20.77 -13.06
N LYS A 45 8.78 -21.30 -13.82
CA LYS A 45 8.50 -20.88 -15.19
C LYS A 45 7.50 -19.75 -15.27
N LYS A 46 6.50 -19.74 -14.39
CA LYS A 46 5.48 -18.71 -14.42
C LYS A 46 4.96 -18.40 -13.04
N GLU A 47 4.66 -17.14 -12.80
CA GLU A 47 3.93 -16.67 -11.64
C GLU A 47 2.91 -15.63 -12.08
N ILE A 48 1.63 -15.85 -11.73
CA ILE A 48 0.55 -14.86 -11.85
C ILE A 48 0.11 -14.52 -10.43
N LEU A 49 0.41 -13.30 -10.00
CA LEU A 49 0.05 -12.75 -8.70
C LEU A 49 -1.18 -11.84 -8.84
N ASN A 50 -2.28 -12.20 -8.18
CA ASN A 50 -3.47 -11.37 -8.10
C ASN A 50 -3.65 -10.84 -6.68
N LEU A 51 -3.78 -9.52 -6.57
CA LEU A 51 -3.92 -8.77 -5.33
C LEU A 51 -5.23 -7.99 -5.38
N THR A 52 -6.19 -8.33 -4.51
CA THR A 52 -7.50 -7.66 -4.48
C THR A 52 -7.77 -7.07 -3.10
N ARG A 53 -7.88 -5.75 -3.02
CA ARG A 53 -8.33 -5.06 -1.80
C ARG A 53 -9.83 -5.28 -1.61
N TYR A 54 -10.24 -5.63 -0.41
CA TYR A 54 -11.64 -5.78 -0.03
C TYR A 54 -11.84 -5.37 1.44
N GLN A 55 -13.10 -5.14 1.86
CA GLN A 55 -13.45 -4.79 3.24
C GLN A 55 -12.58 -3.66 3.84
N GLY A 56 -12.33 -2.62 3.05
CA GLY A 56 -11.61 -1.41 3.46
C GLY A 56 -10.09 -1.55 3.48
N ASN A 57 -9.54 -2.53 4.20
CA ASN A 57 -8.08 -2.70 4.37
C ASN A 57 -7.59 -4.17 4.30
N MET A 58 -8.43 -5.11 3.88
CA MET A 58 -7.99 -6.48 3.67
C MET A 58 -7.46 -6.67 2.25
N MET A 59 -6.39 -7.44 2.11
CA MET A 59 -5.83 -7.84 0.83
C MET A 59 -6.00 -9.35 0.66
N LYS A 60 -6.76 -9.74 -0.37
CA LYS A 60 -6.82 -11.13 -0.83
C LYS A 60 -5.69 -11.34 -1.83
N VAL A 61 -4.89 -12.37 -1.60
CA VAL A 61 -3.79 -12.78 -2.48
C VAL A 61 -4.13 -14.11 -3.10
N GLU A 62 -4.03 -14.20 -4.42
CA GLU A 62 -4.22 -15.43 -5.19
C GLU A 62 -3.06 -15.57 -6.17
N VAL A 63 -2.29 -16.66 -6.04
CA VAL A 63 -1.09 -16.86 -6.86
C VAL A 63 -1.16 -18.19 -7.58
N TYR A 64 -0.83 -18.15 -8.86
CA TYR A 64 -0.72 -19.30 -9.74
C TYR A 64 0.74 -19.43 -10.17
N PHE A 65 1.33 -20.61 -9.96
CA PHE A 65 2.69 -20.92 -10.33
C PHE A 65 2.75 -22.08 -11.33
N GLU A 66 3.60 -21.97 -12.34
CA GLU A 66 4.04 -23.10 -13.15
C GLU A 66 5.51 -23.41 -12.85
N PHE A 67 5.76 -24.63 -12.39
CA PHE A 67 7.10 -25.16 -12.17
C PHE A 67 7.44 -26.21 -13.20
N HIS A 68 8.71 -26.31 -13.57
CA HIS A 68 9.20 -27.35 -14.46
C HIS A 68 10.23 -28.25 -13.77
N ASN A 69 9.95 -29.55 -13.75
CA ASN A 69 10.87 -30.60 -13.35
C ASN A 69 11.53 -31.23 -14.59
N PRO A 70 12.85 -31.11 -14.77
CA PRO A 70 13.55 -31.66 -15.93
C PRO A 70 13.75 -33.18 -15.86
N ALA A 71 13.64 -33.78 -14.67
CA ALA A 71 13.99 -35.18 -14.41
C ALA A 71 12.76 -36.03 -14.08
N GLY A 72 12.96 -37.22 -13.51
CA GLY A 72 11.88 -38.05 -12.98
C GLY A 72 11.21 -37.44 -11.74
N ILE A 73 10.25 -38.18 -11.18
CA ILE A 73 9.51 -37.78 -9.97
C ILE A 73 10.47 -37.33 -8.87
N LYS A 74 10.18 -36.19 -8.26
CA LYS A 74 10.96 -35.63 -7.15
C LYS A 74 10.03 -35.09 -6.06
N GLU A 75 10.28 -35.47 -4.82
CA GLU A 75 9.58 -34.89 -3.66
C GLU A 75 10.43 -33.77 -3.05
N GLU A 76 9.83 -32.61 -2.83
CA GLU A 76 10.48 -31.46 -2.19
C GLU A 76 9.58 -30.83 -1.13
N ILE A 77 10.21 -30.26 -0.09
CA ILE A 77 9.50 -29.40 0.86
C ILE A 77 9.55 -27.98 0.30
N VAL A 78 8.37 -27.40 0.12
CA VAL A 78 8.17 -26.04 -0.40
C VAL A 78 7.58 -25.19 0.72
N GLY A 79 8.02 -23.95 0.82
CA GLY A 79 7.64 -23.01 1.86
C GLY A 79 7.12 -21.69 1.32
N PHE A 80 6.11 -21.17 2.02
CA PHE A 80 5.64 -19.80 1.98
C PHE A 80 6.07 -19.12 3.29
N VAL A 81 6.69 -17.95 3.19
CA VAL A 81 7.27 -17.23 4.34
C VAL A 81 6.47 -15.98 4.59
N ALA A 82 6.12 -15.75 5.84
CA ALA A 82 5.46 -14.54 6.31
C ALA A 82 6.16 -14.01 7.57
N PRO A 83 6.69 -12.78 7.56
CA PRO A 83 7.22 -12.17 8.77
C PRO A 83 6.10 -11.91 9.78
N PRO A 84 6.40 -11.97 11.09
CA PRO A 84 5.43 -11.67 12.13
C PRO A 84 4.92 -10.22 12.02
N PRO A 85 3.70 -9.95 12.52
CA PRO A 85 3.24 -8.58 12.68
C PRO A 85 4.15 -7.79 13.63
N PHE A 86 4.15 -6.48 13.43
CA PHE A 86 4.74 -5.49 14.32
C PHE A 86 3.68 -4.42 14.60
N TYR A 87 3.22 -4.34 15.85
CA TYR A 87 2.12 -3.46 16.24
C TYR A 87 2.60 -2.13 16.85
N GLY A 88 3.73 -1.60 16.37
CA GLY A 88 4.36 -0.40 16.94
C GLY A 88 5.04 -0.68 18.27
N ASP A 89 5.05 0.33 19.15
CA ASP A 89 5.67 0.32 20.49
C ASP A 89 4.87 -0.52 21.52
N SER A 90 4.29 -1.62 21.05
CA SER A 90 3.48 -2.55 21.81
C SER A 90 4.23 -3.15 23.00
N GLU A 91 3.57 -3.10 24.15
CA GLU A 91 4.02 -3.61 25.44
C GLU A 91 4.46 -5.09 25.37
N THR A 92 5.22 -5.52 26.37
CA THR A 92 5.77 -6.87 26.57
C THR A 92 4.80 -8.03 26.29
N LYS A 93 3.49 -7.83 26.45
CA LYS A 93 2.43 -8.84 26.26
C LYS A 93 2.20 -9.22 24.80
N GLU A 94 2.34 -8.28 23.86
CA GLU A 94 2.14 -8.56 22.44
C GLU A 94 3.30 -9.37 21.87
N ARG A 95 4.53 -9.04 22.31
CA ARG A 95 5.70 -9.89 22.06
C ARG A 95 5.54 -11.30 22.63
N GLU A 96 5.04 -11.44 23.85
CA GLU A 96 4.79 -12.75 24.47
C GLU A 96 3.71 -13.55 23.72
N TYR A 97 2.63 -12.89 23.26
CA TYR A 97 1.60 -13.52 22.43
C TYR A 97 2.19 -14.04 21.12
N LEU A 98 2.98 -13.22 20.43
CA LEU A 98 3.65 -13.62 19.20
C LEU A 98 4.59 -14.79 19.46
N GLU A 99 5.46 -14.75 20.47
CA GLU A 99 6.36 -15.87 20.77
C GLU A 99 5.65 -17.22 20.94
N LYS A 100 4.41 -17.22 21.45
CA LYS A 100 3.60 -18.43 21.65
C LYS A 100 2.72 -18.81 20.46
N ALA A 101 2.55 -17.94 19.47
CA ALA A 101 1.67 -18.18 18.33
C ALA A 101 2.20 -19.31 17.42
N GLU A 102 1.39 -20.37 17.29
CA GLU A 102 1.68 -21.53 16.42
C GLU A 102 1.34 -21.27 14.95
N GLN A 103 0.43 -20.31 14.69
CA GLN A 103 0.04 -19.85 13.36
C GLN A 103 0.22 -18.33 13.26
N HIS A 104 0.33 -17.82 12.03
CA HIS A 104 0.42 -16.37 11.83
C HIS A 104 -0.93 -15.72 12.18
N PRO A 105 -0.98 -14.74 13.09
CA PRO A 105 -2.24 -14.15 13.55
C PRO A 105 -2.98 -13.35 12.46
N GLU A 106 -2.24 -12.73 11.54
CA GLU A 106 -2.81 -11.87 10.48
C GLU A 106 -2.91 -12.53 9.09
N ILE A 107 -2.55 -13.81 8.94
CA ILE A 107 -2.75 -14.55 7.69
C ILE A 107 -3.91 -15.51 7.88
N THR A 108 -4.99 -15.27 7.16
CA THR A 108 -6.19 -16.09 7.21
C THR A 108 -6.42 -16.82 5.89
N ASP A 109 -7.21 -17.89 5.96
CA ASP A 109 -7.71 -18.63 4.79
C ASP A 109 -6.62 -19.16 3.85
N PHE A 110 -5.42 -19.45 4.39
CA PHE A 110 -4.35 -20.02 3.61
C PHE A 110 -4.77 -21.38 3.05
N ASN A 111 -4.74 -21.50 1.74
CA ASN A 111 -4.98 -22.73 1.02
C ASN A 111 -3.90 -22.93 -0.05
N VAL A 112 -3.64 -24.19 -0.39
CA VAL A 112 -2.70 -24.57 -1.43
C VAL A 112 -3.22 -25.78 -2.18
N THR A 113 -3.08 -25.75 -3.51
CA THR A 113 -3.32 -26.90 -4.38
C THR A 113 -2.09 -27.19 -5.23
N VAL A 114 -1.88 -28.46 -5.52
CA VAL A 114 -0.84 -28.94 -6.45
C VAL A 114 -1.51 -29.81 -7.49
N ASN A 115 -1.36 -29.44 -8.76
CA ASN A 115 -1.97 -30.14 -9.89
C ASN A 115 -3.49 -30.36 -9.74
N GLY A 116 -4.17 -29.42 -9.08
CA GLY A 116 -5.63 -29.47 -8.83
C GLY A 116 -6.04 -30.17 -7.53
N GLU A 117 -5.11 -30.76 -6.79
CA GLU A 117 -5.38 -31.42 -5.51
C GLU A 117 -5.01 -30.53 -4.33
N SER A 118 -5.93 -30.34 -3.38
CA SER A 118 -5.65 -29.60 -2.14
C SER A 118 -4.62 -30.33 -1.28
N LEU A 119 -3.62 -29.59 -0.79
CA LEU A 119 -2.62 -30.12 0.14
C LEU A 119 -2.82 -29.55 1.55
N SER A 120 -2.59 -30.41 2.55
CA SER A 120 -2.38 -29.94 3.92
C SER A 120 -1.01 -29.29 4.05
N TYR A 121 -0.92 -28.29 4.93
CA TYR A 121 0.33 -27.59 5.24
C TYR A 121 0.59 -27.63 6.74
N LYS A 122 1.83 -27.33 7.11
CA LYS A 122 2.26 -27.11 8.50
C LYS A 122 2.79 -25.70 8.62
N VAL A 123 2.64 -25.10 9.80
CA VAL A 123 3.23 -23.81 10.12
C VAL A 123 4.34 -24.02 11.14
N GLN A 124 5.49 -23.40 10.91
CA GLN A 124 6.58 -23.40 11.87
C GLN A 124 7.35 -22.08 11.85
N ARG A 125 7.80 -21.66 13.02
CA ARG A 125 8.67 -20.51 13.24
C ARG A 125 10.08 -20.75 12.68
N SER A 126 10.67 -19.77 11.98
CA SER A 126 11.97 -19.88 11.30
C SER A 126 13.15 -20.08 12.24
N PHE A 127 13.08 -19.58 13.48
CA PHE A 127 14.06 -19.90 14.54
C PHE A 127 13.97 -21.35 15.03
N GLY A 128 12.87 -22.03 14.74
CA GLY A 128 12.76 -23.48 14.87
C GLY A 128 13.53 -24.18 13.75
N LYS A 129 13.75 -25.48 13.91
CA LYS A 129 14.46 -26.41 13.00
C LYS A 129 13.84 -26.55 11.58
N THR A 130 13.31 -25.48 10.99
CA THR A 130 12.62 -25.46 9.70
C THR A 130 13.56 -25.80 8.55
N GLY A 131 14.85 -25.46 8.68
CA GLY A 131 15.89 -25.67 7.67
C GLY A 131 15.85 -24.67 6.51
N PHE A 132 14.82 -23.81 6.44
CA PHE A 132 14.72 -22.79 5.41
C PHE A 132 15.77 -21.69 5.69
N LYS A 133 16.76 -21.57 4.81
CA LYS A 133 17.79 -20.52 4.90
C LYS A 133 17.22 -19.19 4.43
N LEU A 134 16.54 -18.46 5.30
CA LEU A 134 16.09 -17.10 5.03
C LEU A 134 17.33 -16.18 5.02
N ILE A 135 17.56 -15.44 3.92
CA ILE A 135 18.79 -14.65 3.72
C ILE A 135 18.47 -13.16 3.91
N ASP A 136 19.39 -12.45 4.56
CA ASP A 136 19.61 -10.99 4.57
C ASP A 136 18.52 -10.07 5.14
N ARG A 137 18.01 -10.35 6.34
CA ARG A 137 17.57 -9.24 7.22
C ARG A 137 18.59 -9.12 8.36
N LYS A 138 19.14 -7.91 8.57
CA LYS A 138 20.06 -7.57 9.69
C LYS A 138 19.50 -7.95 11.07
N PHE A 139 18.21 -8.24 11.13
CA PHE A 139 17.49 -8.75 12.28
C PHE A 139 17.03 -10.17 11.95
N GLN A 140 17.42 -11.15 12.76
CA GLN A 140 16.86 -12.49 12.69
C GLN A 140 15.41 -12.39 13.17
N ILE A 141 14.49 -12.16 12.24
CA ILE A 141 13.06 -12.08 12.54
C ILE A 141 12.54 -13.52 12.59
N ASN A 142 11.79 -13.86 13.65
CA ASN A 142 11.20 -15.18 13.82
C ASN A 142 9.99 -15.38 12.89
N GLU A 143 10.22 -15.48 11.58
CA GLU A 143 9.20 -15.60 10.54
C GLU A 143 8.35 -16.87 10.69
N PHE A 144 7.11 -16.83 10.20
CA PHE A 144 6.26 -18.01 10.06
C PHE A 144 6.47 -18.62 8.68
N VAL A 145 6.72 -19.93 8.65
CA VAL A 145 6.87 -20.67 7.40
C VAL A 145 5.73 -21.68 7.30
N TYR A 146 4.87 -21.48 6.30
CA TYR A 146 3.85 -22.44 5.90
C TYR A 146 4.51 -23.37 4.89
N TYR A 147 4.68 -24.64 5.23
CA TYR A 147 5.37 -25.60 4.38
C TYR A 147 4.57 -26.87 4.16
N PHE A 148 4.78 -27.46 3.00
CA PHE A 148 4.11 -28.66 2.54
C PHE A 148 5.04 -29.43 1.63
N LYS A 149 4.81 -30.75 1.54
CA LYS A 149 5.57 -31.61 0.64
C LYS A 149 4.88 -31.61 -0.72
N VAL A 150 5.65 -31.35 -1.77
CA VAL A 150 5.19 -31.38 -3.16
C VAL A 150 5.86 -32.55 -3.88
N LYS A 151 5.07 -33.37 -4.57
CA LYS A 151 5.56 -34.39 -5.50
C LYS A 151 5.56 -33.80 -6.91
N PHE A 152 6.72 -33.37 -7.38
CA PHE A 152 6.88 -32.85 -8.73
C PHE A 152 6.97 -34.00 -9.74
N GLU A 153 5.96 -34.11 -10.60
CA GLU A 153 5.99 -34.99 -11.77
C GLU A 153 6.98 -34.46 -12.81
N LYS A 154 7.45 -35.31 -13.72
CA LYS A 154 8.29 -34.87 -14.84
C LYS A 154 7.52 -33.86 -15.70
N GLY A 155 8.14 -32.74 -16.06
CA GLY A 155 7.51 -31.69 -16.86
C GLY A 155 6.86 -30.61 -16.00
N THR A 156 5.70 -30.12 -16.44
CA THR A 156 5.01 -28.99 -15.82
C THR A 156 4.21 -29.42 -14.60
N ASN A 157 4.36 -28.69 -13.50
CA ASN A 157 3.56 -28.84 -12.28
C ASN A 157 2.95 -27.48 -11.94
N ILE A 158 1.67 -27.49 -11.58
CA ILE A 158 0.92 -26.28 -11.24
C ILE A 158 0.75 -26.25 -9.73
N ILE A 159 1.10 -25.12 -9.13
CA ILE A 159 0.80 -24.87 -7.72
C ILE A 159 -0.05 -23.60 -7.66
N THR A 160 -1.13 -23.62 -6.90
CA THR A 160 -1.86 -22.39 -6.55
C THR A 160 -1.88 -22.24 -5.05
N HIS A 161 -1.79 -21.02 -4.55
CA HIS A 161 -2.14 -20.74 -3.17
C HIS A 161 -2.96 -19.45 -3.07
N SER A 162 -3.73 -19.31 -2.01
CA SER A 162 -4.36 -18.05 -1.67
C SER A 162 -4.42 -17.87 -0.18
N TYR A 163 -4.49 -16.62 0.25
CA TYR A 163 -4.60 -16.21 1.64
C TYR A 163 -5.06 -14.75 1.69
N SER A 164 -5.45 -14.29 2.87
CA SER A 164 -5.77 -12.89 3.11
C SER A 164 -4.95 -12.34 4.26
N TYR A 165 -4.62 -11.05 4.18
CA TYR A 165 -3.97 -10.33 5.27
C TYR A 165 -4.40 -8.86 5.30
N ARG A 166 -4.16 -8.18 6.42
CA ARG A 166 -4.50 -6.76 6.60
C ARG A 166 -3.35 -5.85 6.15
N GLY A 167 -3.65 -4.75 5.46
CA GLY A 167 -2.67 -3.73 5.11
C GLY A 167 -2.15 -2.98 6.35
N GLY A 168 -0.84 -2.70 6.38
CA GLY A 168 -0.20 -1.93 7.45
C GLY A 168 -0.41 -0.42 7.31
N ILE A 169 0.15 0.35 8.25
CA ILE A 169 0.18 1.81 8.29
C ILE A 169 1.62 2.23 8.58
N GLU A 170 2.11 3.26 7.90
CA GLU A 170 3.45 3.82 8.06
C GLU A 170 3.35 5.35 8.10
N ASN A 171 4.44 6.04 8.48
CA ASN A 171 4.44 7.49 8.75
C ASN A 171 3.83 8.35 7.62
N ALA A 172 3.95 7.90 6.36
CA ALA A 172 3.42 8.59 5.19
C ALA A 172 2.39 7.77 4.40
N THR A 173 1.77 6.74 4.99
CA THR A 173 0.77 5.90 4.31
C THR A 173 -0.46 5.64 5.16
N ASP A 174 -1.65 5.77 4.57
CA ASP A 174 -2.91 5.35 5.19
C ASP A 174 -3.06 3.83 5.21
N GLN A 175 -2.60 3.18 4.14
CA GLN A 175 -2.59 1.73 4.01
C GLN A 175 -1.40 1.33 3.14
N VAL A 176 -0.63 0.34 3.55
CA VAL A 176 0.45 -0.24 2.76
C VAL A 176 0.31 -1.76 2.68
N TYR A 177 0.51 -2.29 1.47
CA TYR A 177 0.47 -3.71 1.15
C TYR A 177 1.83 -4.13 0.62
N ARG A 178 2.25 -5.35 0.99
CA ARG A 178 3.57 -5.88 0.69
C ARG A 178 3.51 -7.30 0.12
N TYR A 179 4.46 -7.62 -0.75
CA TYR A 179 4.64 -8.99 -1.25
C TYR A 179 6.11 -9.28 -1.56
N THR A 180 6.63 -10.40 -1.05
CA THR A 180 8.02 -10.83 -1.21
C THR A 180 8.20 -11.53 -2.56
N LEU A 181 8.83 -10.84 -3.51
CA LEU A 181 9.12 -11.32 -4.87
C LEU A 181 10.53 -11.92 -4.97
N THR A 182 11.44 -11.47 -4.10
CA THR A 182 12.87 -11.80 -4.17
C THR A 182 13.17 -13.28 -3.92
N THR A 183 12.30 -13.99 -3.20
CA THR A 183 12.38 -15.45 -2.97
C THR A 183 12.21 -16.26 -4.25
N GLY A 184 11.59 -15.70 -5.30
CA GLY A 184 11.47 -16.35 -6.62
C GLY A 184 12.82 -16.70 -7.26
N LYS A 185 13.90 -16.02 -6.86
CA LYS A 185 15.27 -16.31 -7.33
C LYS A 185 15.90 -17.58 -6.71
N ARG A 186 15.20 -18.27 -5.81
CA ARG A 186 15.72 -19.47 -5.11
C ARG A 186 15.50 -20.78 -5.86
N TRP A 187 14.75 -20.76 -6.95
CA TRP A 187 14.55 -21.90 -7.83
C TRP A 187 15.75 -22.08 -8.78
N ALA A 188 15.83 -23.23 -9.45
CA ALA A 188 16.99 -23.64 -10.25
C ALA A 188 17.41 -22.64 -11.35
N ASN A 189 16.45 -21.89 -11.89
CA ASN A 189 16.68 -20.89 -12.94
C ASN A 189 17.03 -19.50 -12.39
N SER A 190 16.99 -19.30 -11.07
CA SER A 190 17.28 -18.03 -10.38
C SER A 190 16.55 -16.81 -10.95
N GLU A 191 15.36 -17.03 -11.50
CA GLU A 191 14.47 -16.04 -12.10
C GLU A 191 13.04 -16.56 -12.09
N ILE A 192 12.08 -15.67 -12.27
CA ILE A 192 10.71 -16.03 -12.62
C ILE A 192 10.62 -15.88 -14.14
N SER A 193 10.49 -16.99 -14.87
CA SER A 193 10.68 -16.94 -16.33
C SER A 193 9.62 -16.05 -17.01
N ARG A 194 8.36 -16.11 -16.56
CA ARG A 194 7.28 -15.20 -16.95
C ARG A 194 6.54 -14.73 -15.70
N PHE A 195 6.46 -13.43 -15.49
CA PHE A 195 5.78 -12.84 -14.34
C PHE A 195 4.62 -11.96 -14.79
N GLU A 196 3.48 -12.11 -14.12
CA GLU A 196 2.31 -11.25 -14.24
C GLU A 196 1.82 -10.88 -12.85
N MET A 197 1.50 -9.60 -12.66
CA MET A 197 0.88 -9.10 -11.45
C MET A 197 -0.33 -8.24 -11.79
N ASN A 198 -1.44 -8.52 -11.12
CA ASN A 198 -2.69 -7.79 -11.24
C ASN A 198 -3.08 -7.23 -9.87
N ILE A 199 -3.25 -5.91 -9.79
CA ILE A 199 -3.62 -5.19 -8.57
C ILE A 199 -5.00 -4.58 -8.76
N ASN A 200 -5.95 -4.99 -7.93
CA ASN A 200 -7.30 -4.44 -7.87
C ASN A 200 -7.51 -3.73 -6.52
N MET A 201 -7.52 -2.40 -6.56
CA MET A 201 -7.71 -1.54 -5.38
C MET A 201 -9.15 -1.03 -5.22
N GLY A 202 -10.03 -1.38 -6.16
CA GLY A 202 -11.37 -0.83 -6.31
C GLY A 202 -11.46 0.27 -7.37
N GLU A 203 -12.61 0.94 -7.41
CA GLU A 203 -12.90 2.03 -8.34
C GLU A 203 -12.65 3.39 -7.67
N LYS A 204 -12.34 4.41 -8.48
CA LYS A 204 -12.07 5.80 -8.05
C LYS A 204 -11.00 5.92 -6.95
N VAL A 205 -9.92 5.16 -7.10
CA VAL A 205 -8.82 5.12 -6.13
C VAL A 205 -7.57 5.77 -6.69
N TYR A 206 -6.75 6.28 -5.76
CA TYR A 206 -5.48 6.92 -6.07
C TYR A 206 -4.40 6.41 -5.13
N PHE A 207 -3.42 5.68 -5.64
CA PHE A 207 -2.47 4.92 -4.81
C PHE A 207 -1.07 4.92 -5.44
N PHE A 208 -0.04 4.72 -4.62
CA PHE A 208 1.33 4.61 -5.08
C PHE A 208 1.69 3.15 -5.42
N VAL A 209 2.60 2.99 -6.37
CA VAL A 209 3.21 1.72 -6.78
C VAL A 209 4.70 1.92 -7.06
N PRO A 210 5.56 0.89 -6.98
CA PRO A 210 6.98 1.06 -7.22
C PRO A 210 7.24 1.49 -8.68
N HIS A 211 8.24 2.34 -8.87
CA HIS A 211 8.70 2.74 -10.19
C HIS A 211 9.56 1.66 -10.86
N SER A 212 10.28 0.89 -10.05
CA SER A 212 11.30 -0.08 -10.44
C SER A 212 11.38 -1.19 -9.39
N PHE A 213 11.75 -2.40 -9.81
CA PHE A 213 12.13 -3.52 -8.93
C PHE A 213 13.65 -3.78 -8.89
N TRP A 214 14.45 -2.95 -9.56
CA TRP A 214 15.89 -3.15 -9.72
C TRP A 214 16.72 -2.03 -9.10
N LYS A 215 17.92 -2.38 -8.64
CA LYS A 215 18.90 -1.44 -8.08
C LYS A 215 19.33 -0.36 -9.06
N ASN A 216 19.30 -0.61 -10.36
CA ASN A 216 19.60 0.40 -11.38
C ASN A 216 18.44 1.40 -11.61
N ASN A 217 17.34 1.27 -10.88
CA ASN A 217 16.12 2.07 -11.00
C ASN A 217 15.48 2.04 -12.41
N GLN A 218 15.64 0.94 -13.14
CA GLN A 218 15.02 0.77 -14.45
C GLN A 218 13.49 0.80 -14.34
N PRO A 219 12.80 1.65 -15.12
CA PRO A 219 11.36 1.81 -15.04
C PRO A 219 10.63 0.52 -15.46
N ILE A 220 9.55 0.18 -14.75
CA ILE A 220 8.55 -0.78 -15.25
C ILE A 220 7.41 -0.07 -15.99
N THR A 221 6.78 -0.83 -16.89
CA THR A 221 5.57 -0.38 -17.60
C THR A 221 4.35 -0.90 -16.87
N TRP A 222 3.68 -0.01 -16.16
CA TRP A 222 2.37 -0.26 -15.56
C TRP A 222 1.29 -0.03 -16.62
N GLU A 223 0.33 -0.95 -16.68
CA GLU A 223 -0.79 -0.90 -17.62
C GLU A 223 -2.11 -0.85 -16.86
N VAL A 224 -2.97 0.13 -17.19
CA VAL A 224 -4.33 0.17 -16.66
C VAL A 224 -5.24 -0.66 -17.56
N ILE A 225 -5.80 -1.73 -17.02
CA ILE A 225 -6.84 -2.54 -17.67
C ILE A 225 -8.20 -1.97 -17.27
N GLY A 226 -8.69 -1.03 -18.07
CA GLY A 226 -9.91 -0.28 -17.81
C GLY A 226 -9.72 1.21 -18.08
N SER A 227 -10.08 2.05 -17.11
CA SER A 227 -9.95 3.51 -17.17
C SER A 227 -9.22 4.05 -15.95
N GLY A 228 -8.28 4.95 -16.19
CA GLY A 228 -7.34 5.44 -15.20
C GLY A 228 -6.04 5.89 -15.86
N ILE A 229 -5.13 6.38 -15.03
CA ILE A 229 -3.85 6.92 -15.48
C ILE A 229 -2.73 6.55 -14.51
N VAL A 230 -1.58 6.18 -15.06
CA VAL A 230 -0.33 6.05 -14.32
C VAL A 230 0.44 7.35 -14.53
N GLU A 231 0.87 7.99 -13.44
CA GLU A 231 1.69 9.19 -13.54
C GLU A 231 2.97 8.93 -14.35
N ALA A 232 3.31 9.87 -15.25
CA ALA A 232 4.47 9.76 -16.12
C ALA A 232 5.78 9.96 -15.35
N ARG A 233 5.78 10.83 -14.34
CA ARG A 233 6.96 11.18 -13.54
C ARG A 233 7.00 10.34 -12.25
N PRO A 234 8.14 9.72 -11.93
CA PRO A 234 8.30 9.08 -10.63
C PRO A 234 8.65 10.10 -9.54
N TYR A 235 8.27 9.79 -8.31
CA TYR A 235 8.69 10.47 -7.09
C TYR A 235 9.88 9.73 -6.47
N LEU A 236 10.85 10.45 -5.93
CA LEU A 236 11.98 9.84 -5.22
C LEU A 236 11.57 9.57 -3.78
N VAL A 237 12.14 8.53 -3.15
CA VAL A 237 11.80 8.20 -1.75
C VAL A 237 12.22 9.30 -0.78
N ASP A 238 13.30 10.05 -1.06
CA ASP A 238 13.65 11.21 -0.23
C ASP A 238 12.54 12.29 -0.22
N ASP A 239 11.63 12.27 -1.21
CA ASP A 239 10.48 13.17 -1.27
C ASP A 239 9.35 12.76 -0.30
N TYR A 240 9.28 11.49 0.10
CA TYR A 240 8.20 10.92 0.92
C TYR A 240 8.66 9.72 1.76
N TYR A 241 8.26 9.66 3.03
CA TYR A 241 8.56 8.55 3.94
C TYR A 241 7.77 7.26 3.65
N VAL A 242 7.63 6.87 2.39
CA VAL A 242 7.11 5.56 1.99
C VAL A 242 8.24 4.54 1.92
N ASN A 243 8.02 3.37 2.49
CA ASN A 243 9.02 2.32 2.50
C ASN A 243 8.94 1.48 1.20
N VAL A 244 9.24 2.17 0.10
CA VAL A 244 9.66 1.64 -1.21
C VAL A 244 11.14 1.96 -1.40
N GLU A 245 11.83 1.21 -2.26
CA GLU A 245 13.30 1.18 -2.21
C GLU A 245 14.01 2.38 -2.86
N LYS A 246 13.43 3.00 -3.89
CA LYS A 246 14.07 4.13 -4.61
C LYS A 246 13.12 5.19 -5.10
N SER A 247 12.04 4.76 -5.75
CA SER A 247 11.07 5.67 -6.33
C SER A 247 9.74 4.97 -6.56
N PHE A 248 8.67 5.76 -6.58
CA PHE A 248 7.31 5.29 -6.83
C PHE A 248 6.63 6.15 -7.89
N ARG A 249 5.50 5.68 -8.38
CA ARG A 249 4.55 6.41 -9.21
C ARG A 249 3.19 6.36 -8.56
N MET A 250 2.40 7.40 -8.76
CA MET A 250 0.98 7.31 -8.42
C MET A 250 0.17 6.77 -9.59
N VAL A 251 -0.92 6.12 -9.25
CA VAL A 251 -1.88 5.54 -10.18
C VAL A 251 -3.27 5.96 -9.75
N LYS A 252 -4.02 6.55 -10.68
CA LYS A 252 -5.47 6.70 -10.56
C LYS A 252 -6.15 5.58 -11.29
N ILE A 253 -7.01 4.85 -10.61
CA ILE A 253 -7.94 3.92 -11.25
C ILE A 253 -9.34 4.49 -11.09
N ASN A 254 -9.97 4.85 -12.20
CA ASN A 254 -11.39 5.19 -12.22
C ASN A 254 -12.21 3.91 -12.18
N LYS A 255 -11.83 2.93 -13.01
CA LYS A 255 -12.43 1.58 -13.04
C LYS A 255 -11.47 0.57 -13.66
N GLY A 256 -11.33 -0.60 -13.05
CA GLY A 256 -10.53 -1.71 -13.60
C GLY A 256 -9.39 -2.13 -12.68
N THR A 257 -8.33 -2.68 -13.27
CA THR A 257 -7.16 -3.18 -12.54
C THR A 257 -5.87 -2.58 -13.08
N LEU A 258 -4.83 -2.58 -12.27
CA LEU A 258 -3.47 -2.26 -12.69
C LEU A 258 -2.71 -3.55 -12.96
N ARG A 259 -2.00 -3.63 -14.08
CA ARG A 259 -1.24 -4.80 -14.51
C ARG A 259 0.23 -4.47 -14.72
N PHE A 260 1.09 -5.44 -14.38
CA PHE A 260 2.48 -5.49 -14.79
C PHE A 260 2.80 -6.88 -15.32
N GLN A 261 3.50 -6.95 -16.45
CA GLN A 261 3.96 -8.19 -17.06
C GLN A 261 5.41 -8.05 -17.49
N THR A 262 6.21 -9.10 -17.29
CA THR A 262 7.59 -9.13 -17.76
C THR A 262 8.10 -10.57 -17.93
N GLU A 263 9.13 -10.72 -18.74
CA GLU A 263 9.85 -11.98 -18.94
C GLU A 263 11.19 -11.94 -18.20
N ARG A 264 11.68 -13.11 -17.80
CA ARG A 264 12.96 -13.31 -17.10
C ARG A 264 13.13 -12.39 -15.89
N PHE A 265 12.07 -12.31 -15.08
CA PHE A 265 12.02 -11.38 -13.96
C PHE A 265 13.02 -11.76 -12.87
N LYS A 266 13.89 -10.79 -12.54
CA LYS A 266 14.91 -10.90 -11.49
C LYS A 266 14.85 -9.65 -10.60
N PRO A 267 13.84 -9.54 -9.72
CA PRO A 267 13.72 -8.39 -8.84
C PRO A 267 14.88 -8.34 -7.84
N ASP A 268 15.42 -7.14 -7.61
CA ASP A 268 16.28 -6.86 -6.46
C ASP A 268 15.48 -6.48 -5.23
N TYR A 269 14.24 -6.00 -5.43
CA TYR A 269 13.37 -5.43 -4.42
C TYR A 269 11.99 -6.12 -4.40
N ASP A 270 11.38 -6.15 -3.22
CA ASP A 270 10.04 -6.66 -3.01
C ASP A 270 8.97 -5.60 -3.32
N LEU A 271 7.71 -6.02 -3.41
CA LEU A 271 6.59 -5.14 -3.72
C LEU A 271 6.14 -4.39 -2.46
N ALA A 272 5.96 -3.07 -2.58
CA ALA A 272 5.21 -2.26 -1.64
C ALA A 272 4.36 -1.23 -2.40
N PHE A 273 3.07 -1.15 -2.08
CA PHE A 273 2.11 -0.26 -2.73
C PHE A 273 0.98 0.09 -1.76
N GLY A 274 0.26 1.18 -2.00
CA GLY A 274 -0.78 1.58 -1.06
C GLY A 274 -1.23 3.03 -1.20
N PHE A 275 -1.93 3.52 -0.18
CA PHE A 275 -2.40 4.90 -0.12
C PHE A 275 -1.41 5.74 0.67
N LEU A 276 -1.03 6.88 0.11
CA LEU A 276 -0.26 7.87 0.87
C LEU A 276 -1.16 8.54 1.90
N TYR A 277 -0.65 8.71 3.11
CA TYR A 277 -1.20 9.63 4.08
C TYR A 277 -0.71 11.02 3.70
N PHE A 278 -1.61 12.00 3.65
CA PHE A 278 -1.27 13.40 3.44
C PHE A 278 -1.33 14.13 4.78
N PRO A 279 -0.24 14.17 5.57
CA PRO A 279 -0.29 14.82 6.86
C PRO A 279 -0.55 16.33 6.70
N PRO A 280 -1.34 16.90 7.62
CA PRO A 280 -1.63 18.32 7.77
C PRO A 280 -0.46 19.32 7.74
N SER A 281 0.78 18.85 7.91
CA SER A 281 1.95 19.67 8.21
C SER A 281 2.80 20.02 7.00
N TYR A 282 2.49 19.50 5.81
CA TYR A 282 3.12 19.98 4.58
C TYR A 282 2.57 21.36 4.23
N LYS A 283 3.28 22.40 4.68
CA LYS A 283 3.09 23.82 4.37
C LYS A 283 3.12 24.18 2.86
N HIS A 284 3.07 23.20 1.97
CA HIS A 284 3.27 23.32 0.53
C HIS A 284 2.18 22.58 -0.27
N GLY A 285 0.91 22.83 0.06
CA GLY A 285 -0.21 22.53 -0.83
C GLY A 285 -0.34 21.10 -1.35
N LEU A 286 -1.18 20.90 -2.36
CA LEU A 286 -0.95 19.79 -3.29
C LEU A 286 0.49 19.97 -3.78
N PRO A 287 1.37 18.96 -3.64
CA PRO A 287 2.79 19.15 -3.92
C PRO A 287 2.95 19.74 -5.33
N ASP A 288 3.86 20.71 -5.52
CA ASP A 288 4.17 21.31 -6.83
C ASP A 288 4.44 20.26 -7.94
N LYS A 289 4.73 19.02 -7.53
CA LYS A 289 4.96 17.85 -8.36
C LYS A 289 3.69 17.17 -8.92
N TRP A 290 2.50 17.53 -8.43
CA TRP A 290 1.23 16.95 -8.88
C TRP A 290 0.59 17.69 -10.06
N CYS A 291 1.31 18.67 -10.57
CA CYS A 291 0.89 19.53 -11.63
C CYS A 291 2.07 19.78 -12.55
N ASP A 292 1.96 19.36 -13.81
CA ASP A 292 3.07 19.47 -14.77
C ASP A 292 3.40 20.93 -15.13
N LYS A 293 2.48 21.87 -14.83
CA LYS A 293 2.51 23.27 -15.32
C LYS A 293 2.01 24.29 -14.29
N CYS A 294 2.08 23.98 -12.99
CA CYS A 294 1.71 24.95 -11.96
C CYS A 294 2.92 25.84 -11.65
N GLU A 295 2.67 27.13 -11.48
CA GLU A 295 3.64 28.05 -10.88
C GLU A 295 3.59 27.89 -9.35
N GLU A 296 4.70 28.13 -8.62
CA GLU A 296 4.79 28.06 -7.14
C GLU A 296 3.72 28.90 -6.40
N SER A 297 3.03 29.80 -7.11
CA SER A 297 1.97 30.67 -6.61
C SER A 297 0.55 30.14 -6.79
N GLU A 298 0.35 28.95 -7.39
CA GLU A 298 -0.99 28.38 -7.55
C GLU A 298 -1.52 27.86 -6.20
N GLU A 299 -2.45 28.63 -5.61
CA GLU A 299 -3.04 28.51 -4.26
C GLU A 299 -3.84 27.21 -3.97
N PHE A 300 -3.43 26.04 -4.45
CA PHE A 300 -3.98 24.75 -4.00
C PHE A 300 -3.33 24.33 -2.66
N LEU A 301 -3.48 25.18 -1.65
CA LEU A 301 -2.88 24.99 -0.32
C LEU A 301 -3.69 24.02 0.55
N ASP A 302 -3.38 22.73 0.51
CA ASP A 302 -3.74 21.72 1.53
C ASP A 302 -5.26 21.47 1.59
N PHE A 303 -5.79 20.87 0.53
CA PHE A 303 -7.20 20.49 0.48
C PHE A 303 -7.42 19.25 1.35
N ARG A 304 -8.22 19.39 2.41
CA ARG A 304 -8.69 18.25 3.21
C ARG A 304 -10.19 18.10 3.11
N LEU A 305 -10.63 16.85 2.95
CA LEU A 305 -12.02 16.52 3.21
C LEU A 305 -12.31 16.75 4.69
N CYS A 306 -13.51 17.21 4.98
CA CYS A 306 -13.98 17.40 6.33
C CYS A 306 -14.29 16.05 6.99
N GLU A 307 -13.42 15.61 7.90
CA GLU A 307 -13.66 14.39 8.70
C GLU A 307 -14.36 14.72 10.01
N ASP A 308 -13.79 15.58 10.86
CA ASP A 308 -14.38 16.03 12.12
C ASP A 308 -14.78 17.51 12.07
N ASP A 309 -13.80 18.42 12.03
CA ASP A 309 -13.98 19.87 11.95
C ASP A 309 -13.52 20.46 10.61
N CYS A 310 -14.35 21.30 10.01
CA CYS A 310 -14.05 22.02 8.77
C CYS A 310 -13.50 23.42 9.08
N GLU A 311 -12.19 23.59 9.20
CA GLU A 311 -11.61 24.93 9.34
C GLU A 311 -11.47 25.62 7.97
N LEU A 312 -12.49 26.40 7.60
CA LEU A 312 -12.56 27.07 6.28
C LEU A 312 -12.39 28.60 6.36
N THR A 313 -12.25 29.15 7.58
CA THR A 313 -12.16 30.59 7.84
C THR A 313 -10.89 31.22 7.29
N GLY A 314 -9.77 30.48 7.25
CA GLY A 314 -8.49 30.94 6.71
C GLY A 314 -8.40 30.98 5.18
N LEU A 315 -9.35 30.35 4.47
CA LEU A 315 -9.31 30.25 3.01
C LEU A 315 -9.85 31.50 2.31
N SER A 316 -9.28 31.89 1.19
CA SER A 316 -9.81 32.94 0.32
C SER A 316 -11.09 32.49 -0.41
N ASN A 317 -11.86 33.45 -0.97
CA ASN A 317 -13.04 33.09 -1.78
C ASN A 317 -12.66 32.29 -3.03
N ARG A 318 -11.46 32.54 -3.58
CA ARG A 318 -10.92 31.78 -4.72
C ARG A 318 -10.59 30.35 -4.30
N GLN A 319 -9.96 30.16 -3.15
CA GLN A 319 -9.67 28.82 -2.61
C GLN A 319 -10.95 28.03 -2.34
N LEU A 320 -11.96 28.62 -1.69
CA LEU A 320 -13.26 27.97 -1.50
C LEU A 320 -13.92 27.58 -2.83
N TRP A 321 -13.81 28.43 -3.86
CA TRP A 321 -14.32 28.13 -5.19
C TRP A 321 -13.57 26.96 -5.84
N LEU A 322 -12.24 26.93 -5.76
CA LEU A 322 -11.42 25.81 -6.26
C LEU A 322 -11.73 24.52 -5.51
N TYR A 323 -11.83 24.57 -4.19
CA TYR A 323 -12.08 23.44 -3.29
C TYR A 323 -13.41 22.79 -3.56
N ARG A 324 -14.46 23.60 -3.74
CA ARG A 324 -15.76 23.09 -4.15
C ARG A 324 -15.69 22.35 -5.49
N ASN A 325 -14.99 22.91 -6.48
CA ASN A 325 -14.92 22.30 -7.81
C ASN A 325 -13.98 21.09 -7.84
N TYR A 326 -12.95 21.06 -6.99
CA TYR A 326 -12.03 19.93 -6.82
C TYR A 326 -12.80 18.64 -6.48
N LEU A 327 -13.81 18.74 -5.61
CA LEU A 327 -14.72 17.62 -5.29
C LEU A 327 -15.32 16.97 -6.55
N PHE A 328 -15.72 17.76 -7.54
CA PHE A 328 -16.28 17.24 -8.79
C PHE A 328 -15.18 16.81 -9.78
N ALA A 329 -14.02 17.48 -9.74
CA ALA A 329 -12.85 17.13 -10.55
C ALA A 329 -12.32 15.73 -10.21
N LEU A 330 -12.34 15.34 -8.94
CA LEU A 330 -11.96 13.99 -8.49
C LEU A 330 -12.74 12.89 -9.23
N HIS A 331 -14.03 13.12 -9.48
CA HIS A 331 -14.93 12.23 -10.21
C HIS A 331 -14.93 12.45 -11.73
N GLY A 332 -14.02 13.28 -12.27
CA GLY A 332 -13.87 13.51 -13.70
C GLY A 332 -14.92 14.43 -14.30
N TYR A 333 -15.59 15.28 -13.52
CA TYR A 333 -16.58 16.22 -14.07
C TYR A 333 -15.96 17.13 -15.13
N SER A 334 -16.56 17.17 -16.32
CA SER A 334 -16.09 18.00 -17.44
C SER A 334 -16.51 19.48 -17.27
N PHE A 335 -15.57 20.34 -16.89
CA PHE A 335 -15.85 21.75 -16.64
C PHE A 335 -16.13 22.54 -17.93
N LYS A 336 -17.28 23.22 -17.97
CA LYS A 336 -17.62 24.19 -19.02
C LYS A 336 -16.89 25.52 -18.86
N ASN A 337 -16.65 25.94 -17.62
CA ASN A 337 -15.92 27.16 -17.30
C ASN A 337 -14.44 27.00 -17.76
N PRO A 338 -13.93 27.93 -18.59
CA PRO A 338 -12.58 27.81 -19.18
C PRO A 338 -11.47 27.91 -18.13
N ASP A 339 -11.65 28.68 -17.06
CA ASP A 339 -10.66 28.82 -16.00
C ASP A 339 -10.52 27.51 -15.21
N LEU A 340 -11.64 26.92 -14.76
CA LEU A 340 -11.63 25.62 -14.06
C LEU A 340 -11.05 24.53 -14.95
N ARG A 341 -11.41 24.51 -16.23
CA ARG A 341 -10.83 23.56 -17.19
C ARG A 341 -9.32 23.76 -17.29
N GLY A 342 -8.88 24.99 -17.53
CA GLY A 342 -7.46 25.33 -17.66
C GLY A 342 -6.65 25.01 -16.41
N ILE A 343 -7.23 25.14 -15.22
CA ILE A 343 -6.62 24.76 -13.94
C ILE A 343 -6.55 23.24 -13.81
N PHE A 344 -7.69 22.54 -13.86
CA PHE A 344 -7.71 21.10 -13.56
C PHE A 344 -6.97 20.25 -14.59
N THR A 345 -6.93 20.67 -15.87
CA THR A 345 -6.16 19.94 -16.90
C THR A 345 -4.65 19.96 -16.70
N LYS A 346 -4.11 20.77 -15.77
CA LYS A 346 -2.70 20.74 -15.42
C LYS A 346 -2.35 19.61 -14.46
N PHE A 347 -3.34 19.06 -13.76
CA PHE A 347 -3.16 17.97 -12.82
C PHE A 347 -3.27 16.64 -13.52
N HIS A 348 -2.27 15.78 -13.39
CA HIS A 348 -2.23 14.47 -14.03
C HIS A 348 -3.38 13.55 -13.59
N TRP A 349 -3.96 13.77 -12.41
CA TRP A 349 -5.03 12.94 -11.85
C TRP A 349 -6.42 13.35 -12.38
N TYR A 350 -6.53 14.48 -13.07
CA TYR A 350 -7.79 14.94 -13.63
C TYR A 350 -7.98 14.41 -15.05
N GLU A 351 -8.98 13.55 -15.21
CA GLU A 351 -9.43 13.06 -16.51
C GLU A 351 -10.90 13.43 -16.69
N ALA A 352 -11.21 14.25 -17.69
CA ALA A 352 -12.57 14.72 -17.92
C ALA A 352 -13.42 13.63 -18.59
N ASP A 353 -14.46 13.16 -17.91
CA ASP A 353 -15.47 12.26 -18.43
C ASP A 353 -16.76 13.03 -18.77
N LYS A 354 -17.15 13.00 -20.05
CA LYS A 354 -18.36 13.66 -20.55
C LYS A 354 -19.65 13.00 -20.04
N SER A 355 -19.58 11.76 -19.55
CA SER A 355 -20.72 11.05 -18.97
C SER A 355 -21.08 11.54 -17.57
N VAL A 356 -20.10 12.12 -16.86
CA VAL A 356 -20.26 12.61 -15.48
C VAL A 356 -21.05 13.90 -15.47
N LYS A 357 -22.22 13.86 -14.81
CA LYS A 357 -23.10 15.03 -14.66
C LYS A 357 -22.72 15.81 -13.40
N ASN A 358 -22.91 17.13 -13.45
CA ASN A 358 -22.76 18.01 -12.28
C ASN A 358 -23.88 17.77 -11.26
N ASN A 359 -23.78 16.71 -10.47
CA ASN A 359 -24.78 16.38 -9.45
C ASN A 359 -24.09 15.95 -8.15
N VAL A 360 -24.75 16.19 -7.02
CA VAL A 360 -24.22 15.83 -5.70
C VAL A 360 -24.11 14.32 -5.51
N GLY A 361 -24.90 13.53 -6.24
CA GLY A 361 -24.89 12.06 -6.18
C GLY A 361 -23.62 11.40 -6.72
N ILE A 362 -22.71 12.14 -7.35
CA ILE A 362 -21.38 11.60 -7.70
C ILE A 362 -20.41 11.62 -6.51
N LEU A 363 -20.72 12.38 -5.46
CA LEU A 363 -19.85 12.63 -4.32
C LEU A 363 -20.04 11.60 -3.21
N THR A 364 -18.97 11.32 -2.46
CA THR A 364 -19.00 10.51 -1.23
C THR A 364 -19.59 11.30 -0.05
N GLU A 365 -19.90 10.62 1.06
CA GLU A 365 -20.44 11.27 2.26
C GLU A 365 -19.49 12.35 2.82
N ALA A 366 -18.19 12.08 2.87
CA ALA A 366 -17.17 13.03 3.31
C ALA A 366 -17.08 14.25 2.36
N GLU A 367 -17.16 14.02 1.04
CA GLU A 367 -17.19 15.09 0.04
C GLU A 367 -18.48 15.94 0.14
N ILE A 368 -19.63 15.33 0.43
CA ILE A 368 -20.89 16.03 0.68
C ILE A 368 -20.80 16.87 1.95
N LYS A 369 -20.24 16.33 3.05
CA LYS A 369 -19.98 17.07 4.29
C LYS A 369 -19.11 18.29 4.01
N THR A 370 -18.03 18.11 3.25
CA THR A 370 -17.11 19.17 2.82
C THR A 370 -17.80 20.22 1.96
N LEU A 371 -18.58 19.81 0.96
CA LEU A 371 -19.34 20.69 0.08
C LEU A 371 -20.31 21.59 0.88
N ASN A 372 -21.00 21.00 1.86
CA ASN A 372 -21.95 21.71 2.70
C ASN A 372 -21.25 22.74 3.61
N ALA A 373 -20.10 22.39 4.17
CA ALA A 373 -19.30 23.30 4.97
C ALA A 373 -18.80 24.50 4.14
N ILE A 374 -18.28 24.25 2.93
CA ILE A 374 -17.86 25.31 2.00
C ILE A 374 -19.03 26.26 1.70
N ARG A 375 -20.20 25.71 1.34
CA ARG A 375 -21.40 26.52 1.06
C ARG A 375 -21.82 27.37 2.26
N LYS A 376 -21.75 26.82 3.47
CA LYS A 376 -22.07 27.54 4.72
C LYS A 376 -21.15 28.73 4.93
N GLU A 377 -19.85 28.55 4.75
CA GLU A 377 -18.86 29.63 4.88
C GLU A 377 -19.03 30.70 3.79
N GLU A 378 -19.26 30.32 2.54
CA GLU A 378 -19.54 31.26 1.45
C GLU A 378 -20.80 32.11 1.71
N MET A 379 -21.86 31.49 2.25
CA MET A 379 -23.08 32.22 2.63
C MET A 379 -22.84 33.20 3.77
N LYS A 380 -22.03 32.83 4.77
CA LYS A 380 -21.67 33.72 5.89
C LYS A 380 -20.92 34.96 5.39
N ARG A 381 -20.02 34.79 4.41
CA ARG A 381 -19.24 35.90 3.83
C ARG A 381 -20.08 36.85 2.99
N LYS A 382 -21.11 36.38 2.30
CA LYS A 382 -22.03 37.23 1.53
C LYS A 382 -22.93 38.13 2.39
N LYS A 383 -23.05 37.84 3.70
CA LYS A 383 -23.85 38.59 4.67
C LYS A 383 -23.04 39.64 5.45
N ARG A 384 -21.73 39.63 5.30
CA ARG A 384 -20.81 40.65 5.81
C ARG A 384 -20.52 41.64 4.70
#